data_AF-A0A0G4NQS8-F1
#
_entry.id   AF-A0A0G4NQS8-F1
#
_cell.length_a   1.000
_cell.length_b   1.000
_cell.length_c   1.000
_cell.angle_alpha   90.00
_cell.angle_beta   90.00
_cell.angle_gamma   90.00
#
_symmetry.space_group_name_H-M   'P 1'
#
loop_
_entity.id
_entity.type
_entity.pdbx_description
1 polymer ?
#
loop_
_entity_poly.entity_id
_entity_poly.type
_entity_poly.pdbx_seq_one_letter_code
_entity_poly.pdbx_strand_id
1 'polypeptide(L)'
;MPGLVSATGVLGFLADEENELKVFALETLNDDIDTIWTEVAGALGQIEALYEDESFPDRQLAALVLAKVYYHLQAYNESMSFALAAGDLFKLDAPGEFEETIISKCVDHYIAVCASEHTVPTAVKNDASLPALATTFASGAADGTALMSPTTPFSQTTLPSNQ
;
A
#
# COMPACT_ATOMS: atom_id res chain seq x y z
N MET A 1 19.43 -36.38 -15.16
CA MET A 1 18.37 -35.68 -15.92
C MET A 1 17.26 -35.38 -14.94
N PRO A 2 17.22 -34.20 -14.29
CA PRO A 2 16.01 -33.81 -13.59
C PRO A 2 14.94 -33.64 -14.67
N GLY A 3 13.90 -34.46 -14.63
CA GLY A 3 12.78 -34.32 -15.55
C GLY A 3 12.18 -32.93 -15.36
N LEU A 4 11.93 -32.20 -16.46
CA LEU A 4 11.07 -31.03 -16.41
C LEU A 4 9.75 -31.49 -15.79
N VAL A 5 9.48 -31.07 -14.56
CA VAL A 5 8.17 -31.22 -13.95
C VAL A 5 7.28 -30.25 -14.72
N SER A 6 6.58 -30.75 -15.74
CA SER A 6 5.64 -29.91 -16.50
C SER A 6 4.32 -29.86 -15.76
N ALA A 7 3.84 -28.66 -15.49
CA ALA A 7 2.58 -28.37 -14.85
C ALA A 7 1.38 -28.62 -15.78
N THR A 8 1.61 -28.83 -17.09
CA THR A 8 0.55 -29.08 -18.09
C THR A 8 -0.48 -30.14 -17.65
N GLY A 9 -0.03 -31.22 -17.01
CA GLY A 9 -0.93 -32.26 -16.50
C GLY A 9 -1.81 -31.78 -15.34
N VAL A 10 -1.23 -31.00 -14.42
CA VAL A 10 -1.93 -30.45 -13.25
C VAL A 10 -2.87 -29.32 -13.67
N LEU A 11 -2.46 -28.50 -14.63
CA LEU A 11 -3.30 -27.46 -15.24
C LEU A 11 -4.54 -28.04 -15.91
N GLY A 12 -4.47 -29.26 -16.43
CA GLY A 12 -5.63 -29.97 -16.97
C GLY A 12 -6.75 -30.17 -15.94
N PHE A 13 -6.41 -30.43 -14.67
CA PHE A 13 -7.38 -30.64 -13.60
C PHE A 13 -8.14 -29.36 -13.21
N LEU A 14 -7.64 -28.17 -13.56
CA LEU A 14 -8.38 -26.91 -13.33
C LEU A 14 -9.64 -26.81 -14.19
N ALA A 15 -9.68 -27.52 -15.33
CA ALA A 15 -10.81 -27.54 -16.25
C ALA A 15 -11.86 -28.63 -15.93
N ASP A 16 -11.59 -29.51 -14.95
CA ASP A 16 -12.52 -30.58 -14.57
C ASP A 16 -13.76 -30.03 -13.84
N GLU A 17 -14.81 -30.85 -13.71
CA GLU A 17 -16.06 -30.45 -13.04
C GLU A 17 -15.97 -30.62 -11.51
N GLU A 18 -15.10 -31.50 -11.03
CA GLU A 18 -14.98 -31.87 -9.62
C GLU A 18 -14.12 -30.87 -8.83
N ASN A 19 -14.69 -30.28 -7.78
CA ASN A 19 -13.98 -29.29 -6.96
C ASN A 19 -12.75 -29.87 -6.26
N GLU A 20 -12.76 -31.15 -5.86
CA GLU A 20 -11.62 -31.79 -5.20
C GLU A 20 -10.37 -31.82 -6.08
N LEU A 21 -10.54 -32.07 -7.39
CA LEU A 21 -9.44 -32.06 -8.36
C LEU A 21 -8.86 -30.66 -8.55
N LYS A 22 -9.71 -29.64 -8.57
CA LYS A 22 -9.28 -28.24 -8.67
C LYS A 22 -8.47 -27.81 -7.45
N VAL A 23 -8.92 -28.18 -6.24
CA VAL A 23 -8.20 -27.88 -5.00
C VAL A 23 -6.83 -28.55 -5.00
N PHE A 24 -6.78 -29.85 -5.31
CA PHE A 24 -5.53 -30.59 -5.41
C PHE A 24 -4.56 -29.97 -6.44
N ALA A 25 -5.11 -29.53 -7.58
CA ALA A 25 -4.32 -28.88 -8.61
C ALA A 25 -3.74 -27.54 -8.12
N LEU A 26 -4.54 -26.72 -7.45
CA LEU A 26 -4.10 -25.44 -6.91
C LEU A 26 -3.07 -25.60 -5.78
N GLU A 27 -3.23 -26.61 -4.90
CA GLU A 27 -2.23 -26.95 -3.87
C GLU A 27 -0.90 -27.34 -4.50
N THR A 28 -0.94 -28.26 -5.48
CA THR A 28 0.26 -28.70 -6.20
C THR A 28 0.92 -27.53 -6.93
N LEU A 29 0.12 -26.64 -7.53
CA LEU A 29 0.64 -25.43 -8.18
C LEU A 29 1.34 -24.50 -7.18
N ASN A 30 0.76 -24.33 -6.00
CA ASN A 30 1.29 -23.44 -4.97
C ASN A 30 2.66 -23.90 -4.43
N ASP A 31 2.87 -25.22 -4.32
CA ASP A 31 4.11 -25.79 -3.80
C ASP A 31 5.30 -25.64 -4.76
N ASP A 32 5.06 -25.80 -6.08
CA ASP A 32 6.11 -25.77 -7.09
C ASP A 32 6.18 -24.45 -7.89
N ILE A 33 5.41 -23.43 -7.50
CA ILE A 33 5.16 -22.21 -8.29
C ILE A 33 6.44 -21.51 -8.74
N ASP A 34 7.50 -21.51 -7.93
CA ASP A 34 8.78 -20.86 -8.25
C ASP A 34 9.47 -21.45 -9.47
N THR A 35 9.16 -22.71 -9.81
CA THR A 35 9.70 -23.39 -11.00
C THR A 35 8.73 -23.36 -12.17
N ILE A 36 7.42 -23.46 -11.91
CA ILE A 36 6.39 -23.62 -12.95
C ILE A 36 5.62 -22.34 -13.29
N TRP A 37 5.94 -21.19 -12.68
CA TRP A 37 5.21 -19.93 -12.87
C TRP A 37 5.02 -19.54 -14.35
N THR A 38 5.99 -19.87 -15.22
CA THR A 38 5.89 -19.59 -16.66
C THR A 38 4.79 -20.39 -17.36
N GLU A 39 4.58 -21.64 -16.96
CA GLU A 39 3.50 -22.48 -17.48
C GLU A 39 2.15 -22.03 -16.91
N VAL A 40 2.11 -21.75 -15.60
CA VAL A 40 0.90 -21.29 -14.90
C VAL A 40 0.45 -19.91 -15.41
N ALA A 41 1.37 -19.03 -15.78
CA ALA A 41 1.06 -17.73 -16.37
C ALA A 41 0.21 -17.86 -17.65
N GLY A 42 0.38 -18.95 -18.42
CA GLY A 42 -0.44 -19.22 -19.60
C GLY A 42 -1.90 -19.59 -19.28
N ALA A 43 -2.17 -20.03 -18.05
CA ALA A 43 -3.47 -20.46 -17.57
C ALA A 43 -4.07 -19.53 -16.50
N LEU A 44 -3.51 -18.32 -16.32
CA LEU A 44 -3.97 -17.33 -15.32
C LEU A 44 -5.49 -17.10 -15.38
N GLY A 45 -6.05 -16.91 -16.58
CA GLY A 45 -7.48 -16.65 -16.74
C GLY A 45 -8.38 -17.78 -16.25
N GLN A 46 -7.90 -19.03 -16.22
CA GLN A 46 -8.66 -20.14 -15.63
C GLN A 46 -8.66 -20.05 -14.10
N ILE A 47 -7.51 -19.69 -13.50
CA ILE A 47 -7.37 -19.54 -12.06
C ILE A 47 -8.17 -18.32 -11.57
N GLU A 48 -8.16 -17.22 -12.33
CA GLU A 48 -8.99 -16.04 -12.06
C GLU A 48 -10.48 -16.40 -12.08
N ALA A 49 -10.95 -17.15 -13.08
CA ALA A 49 -12.34 -17.60 -13.13
C ALA A 49 -12.72 -18.48 -11.92
N LEU A 50 -11.79 -19.31 -11.41
CA LEU A 50 -11.99 -20.09 -10.19
C LEU A 50 -12.03 -19.22 -8.93
N TYR A 51 -11.23 -18.16 -8.88
CA TYR A 51 -11.24 -17.20 -7.78
C TYR A 51 -12.55 -16.38 -7.75
N GLU A 52 -13.07 -16.01 -8.92
CA GLU A 52 -14.33 -15.27 -9.05
C GLU A 52 -15.57 -16.12 -8.77
N ASP A 53 -15.49 -17.44 -8.91
CA ASP A 53 -16.64 -18.34 -8.66
C ASP A 53 -16.96 -18.44 -7.17
N GLU A 54 -18.08 -17.82 -6.76
CA GLU A 54 -18.53 -17.84 -5.38
C GLU A 54 -18.91 -19.24 -4.86
N SER A 55 -19.15 -20.20 -5.75
CA SER A 55 -19.48 -21.57 -5.39
C SER A 55 -18.26 -22.37 -4.96
N PHE A 56 -17.05 -21.90 -5.29
CA PHE A 56 -15.82 -22.60 -4.99
C PHE A 56 -15.44 -22.40 -3.50
N PRO A 57 -15.18 -23.49 -2.74
CA PRO A 57 -14.87 -23.39 -1.32
C PRO A 57 -13.48 -22.78 -1.07
N ASP A 58 -12.48 -23.11 -1.90
CA ASP A 58 -11.07 -22.74 -1.66
C ASP A 58 -10.60 -21.57 -2.54
N ARG A 59 -11.45 -20.55 -2.68
CA ARG A 59 -11.12 -19.31 -3.43
C ARG A 59 -9.87 -18.62 -2.91
N GLN A 60 -9.66 -18.66 -1.60
CA GLN A 60 -8.49 -18.07 -0.95
C GLN A 60 -7.19 -18.72 -1.47
N LEU A 61 -7.23 -20.02 -1.78
CA LEU A 61 -6.06 -20.74 -2.28
C LEU A 61 -5.77 -20.35 -3.73
N ALA A 62 -6.81 -20.21 -4.56
CA ALA A 62 -6.68 -19.65 -5.90
C ALA A 62 -6.09 -18.23 -5.87
N ALA A 63 -6.55 -17.37 -4.96
CA ALA A 63 -6.02 -16.03 -4.78
C ALA A 63 -4.53 -16.05 -4.42
N LEU A 64 -4.11 -16.97 -3.55
CA LEU A 64 -2.71 -17.10 -3.15
C LEU A 64 -1.82 -17.53 -4.32
N VAL A 65 -2.28 -18.50 -5.13
CA VAL A 65 -1.57 -18.93 -6.34
C VAL A 65 -1.44 -17.77 -7.33
N LEU A 66 -2.54 -17.04 -7.59
CA LEU A 66 -2.52 -15.84 -8.43
C LEU A 66 -1.50 -14.82 -7.92
N ALA A 67 -1.53 -14.52 -6.63
CA ALA A 67 -0.60 -13.57 -6.02
C ALA A 67 0.86 -13.94 -6.27
N LYS A 68 1.23 -15.22 -6.09
CA LYS A 68 2.59 -15.70 -6.35
C LYS A 68 2.98 -15.65 -7.83
N VAL A 69 2.06 -15.97 -8.75
CA VAL A 69 2.34 -15.87 -10.19
C VAL A 69 2.54 -14.41 -10.61
N TYR A 70 1.67 -13.50 -10.17
CA TYR A 70 1.83 -12.07 -10.44
C TYR A 70 3.10 -11.47 -9.84
N TYR A 71 3.55 -12.00 -8.69
CA TYR A 71 4.84 -11.64 -8.11
C TYR A 71 5.99 -11.98 -9.06
N HIS A 72 6.01 -13.19 -9.62
CA HIS A 72 7.02 -13.61 -10.61
C HIS A 72 6.92 -12.82 -11.92
N LEU A 73 5.72 -12.37 -12.31
CA LEU A 73 5.51 -11.47 -13.44
C LEU A 73 5.87 -10.01 -13.15
N GLN A 74 6.36 -9.70 -11.93
CA GLN A 74 6.69 -8.35 -11.45
C GLN A 74 5.48 -7.39 -11.45
N ALA A 75 4.27 -7.93 -11.51
CA ALA A 75 3.01 -7.22 -11.43
C ALA A 75 2.58 -7.07 -9.96
N TYR A 76 3.36 -6.29 -9.20
CA TYR A 76 3.23 -6.22 -7.74
C TYR A 76 1.88 -5.68 -7.24
N ASN A 77 1.21 -4.82 -8.01
CA ASN A 77 -0.10 -4.28 -7.61
C ASN A 77 -1.18 -5.37 -7.62
N GLU A 78 -1.24 -6.16 -8.69
CA GLU A 78 -2.17 -7.28 -8.81
C GLU A 78 -1.81 -8.35 -7.77
N SER A 79 -0.52 -8.68 -7.65
CA SER A 79 -0.01 -9.61 -6.64
C SER A 79 -0.44 -9.22 -5.22
N MET A 80 -0.27 -7.94 -4.85
CA MET A 80 -0.71 -7.40 -3.56
C MET A 80 -2.21 -7.57 -3.35
N SER A 81 -3.02 -7.22 -4.36
CA SER A 81 -4.49 -7.30 -4.24
C SER A 81 -4.97 -8.73 -4.00
N PHE A 82 -4.40 -9.70 -4.72
CA PHE A 82 -4.71 -11.12 -4.54
C PHE A 82 -4.14 -11.69 -3.25
N ALA A 83 -2.95 -11.24 -2.81
CA ALA A 83 -2.37 -11.65 -1.53
C ALA A 83 -3.26 -11.21 -0.35
N LEU A 84 -3.81 -9.99 -0.41
CA LEU A 84 -4.77 -9.51 0.58
C LEU A 84 -6.09 -10.30 0.52
N ALA A 85 -6.52 -10.72 -0.68
CA ALA A 85 -7.72 -11.55 -0.85
C ALA A 85 -7.56 -12.98 -0.33
N ALA A 86 -6.33 -13.53 -0.32
CA ALA A 86 -6.03 -14.85 0.23
C ALA A 86 -6.24 -14.92 1.75
N GLY A 87 -6.29 -13.77 2.45
CA GLY A 87 -6.62 -13.69 3.87
C GLY A 87 -5.72 -14.57 4.73
N ASP A 88 -6.32 -15.53 5.43
CA ASP A 88 -5.64 -16.40 6.40
C ASP A 88 -4.56 -17.31 5.79
N LEU A 89 -4.63 -17.59 4.49
CA LEU A 89 -3.62 -18.38 3.80
C LEU A 89 -2.32 -17.59 3.57
N PHE A 90 -2.40 -16.26 3.50
CA PHE A 90 -1.24 -15.39 3.38
C PHE A 90 -0.63 -15.15 4.77
N LYS A 91 0.44 -15.87 5.10
CA LYS A 91 1.10 -15.82 6.41
C LYS A 91 2.19 -14.76 6.45
N LEU A 92 1.93 -13.65 7.14
CA LEU A 92 2.89 -12.55 7.27
C LEU A 92 4.16 -12.91 8.05
N ASP A 93 4.07 -13.86 8.98
CA ASP A 93 5.20 -14.31 9.80
C ASP A 93 6.08 -15.36 9.10
N ALA A 94 5.74 -15.75 7.87
CA ALA A 94 6.53 -16.73 7.12
C ALA A 94 7.85 -16.11 6.66
N PRO A 95 8.99 -16.79 6.85
CA PRO A 95 10.27 -16.32 6.32
C PRO A 95 10.31 -16.61 4.80
N GLY A 96 9.94 -15.63 3.99
CA GLY A 96 9.98 -15.73 2.53
C GLY A 96 10.11 -14.37 1.83
N GLU A 97 10.78 -14.36 0.68
CA GLU A 97 11.02 -13.14 -0.11
C GLU A 97 9.72 -12.57 -0.70
N PHE A 98 8.78 -13.45 -1.04
CA PHE A 98 7.45 -13.08 -1.53
C PHE A 98 6.70 -12.28 -0.47
N GLU A 99 6.58 -12.82 0.75
CA GLU A 99 5.86 -12.20 1.86
C GLU A 99 6.49 -10.85 2.24
N GLU A 100 7.81 -10.79 2.41
CA GLU A 100 8.51 -9.55 2.76
C GLU A 100 8.30 -8.46 1.69
N THR A 101 8.40 -8.83 0.41
CA THR A 101 8.22 -7.88 -0.69
C THR A 101 6.78 -7.38 -0.76
N ILE A 102 5.80 -8.27 -0.67
CA ILE A 102 4.38 -7.90 -0.73
C ILE A 102 3.99 -7.05 0.48
N ILE A 103 4.45 -7.37 1.69
CA ILE A 103 4.22 -6.56 2.89
C ILE A 103 4.82 -5.15 2.70
N SER A 104 6.05 -5.06 2.20
CA SER A 104 6.70 -3.77 1.91
C SER A 104 5.88 -2.94 0.91
N LYS A 105 5.40 -3.57 -0.18
CA LYS A 105 4.51 -2.92 -1.15
C LYS A 105 3.18 -2.48 -0.55
N CYS A 106 2.58 -3.28 0.33
CA CYS A 106 1.36 -2.92 1.05
C CYS A 106 1.56 -1.65 1.89
N VAL A 107 2.68 -1.56 2.61
CA VAL A 107 3.01 -0.41 3.45
C VAL A 107 3.23 0.84 2.58
N ASP A 108 4.04 0.73 1.52
CA ASP A 108 4.28 1.83 0.58
C ASP A 108 2.98 2.34 -0.04
N HIS A 109 2.12 1.42 -0.48
CA HIS A 109 0.82 1.74 -1.06
C HIS A 109 -0.08 2.45 -0.04
N TYR A 110 -0.13 1.95 1.20
CA TYR A 110 -0.91 2.60 2.27
C TYR A 110 -0.43 4.02 2.56
N ILE A 111 0.89 4.25 2.63
CA ILE A 111 1.46 5.60 2.82
C ILE A 111 1.07 6.51 1.67
N ALA A 112 1.14 6.03 0.43
CA ALA A 112 0.77 6.79 -0.76
C ALA A 112 -0.72 7.20 -0.73
N VAL A 113 -1.62 6.27 -0.36
CA VAL A 113 -3.05 6.57 -0.20
C VAL A 113 -3.27 7.60 0.90
N CYS A 114 -2.71 7.40 2.09
CA CYS A 114 -2.83 8.36 3.20
C CYS A 114 -2.29 9.75 2.84
N ALA A 115 -1.15 9.83 2.13
CA ALA A 115 -0.58 11.10 1.71
C ALA A 115 -1.49 11.82 0.69
N SER A 116 -2.13 11.07 -0.22
CA SER A 116 -3.09 11.63 -1.17
C SER A 116 -4.33 12.20 -0.49
N GLU A 117 -4.87 11.49 0.50
CA GLU A 117 -6.04 11.93 1.28
C GLU A 117 -5.70 13.07 2.25
N HIS A 118 -4.45 13.16 2.72
CA HIS A 118 -3.96 14.21 3.59
C HIS A 118 -3.41 15.44 2.84
N THR A 119 -3.56 15.50 1.51
CA THR A 119 -3.36 16.76 0.78
C THR A 119 -4.47 17.74 1.18
N VAL A 120 -4.09 18.70 2.02
CA VAL A 120 -4.91 19.80 2.54
C VAL A 120 -5.92 20.32 1.51
N PRO A 121 -7.21 20.50 1.88
CA PRO A 121 -8.18 21.14 1.00
C PRO A 121 -7.69 22.51 0.56
N THR A 122 -7.58 22.69 -0.75
CA THR A 122 -7.73 23.97 -1.47
C THR A 122 -6.84 25.11 -0.97
N ALA A 123 -5.74 25.37 -1.68
CA ALA A 123 -5.37 26.75 -1.95
C ALA A 123 -6.56 27.41 -2.68
N VAL A 124 -7.46 28.00 -1.91
CA VAL A 124 -8.50 28.87 -2.42
C VAL A 124 -7.75 29.94 -3.20
N LYS A 125 -7.99 30.02 -4.51
CA LYS A 125 -7.74 31.26 -5.24
C LYS A 125 -8.54 32.34 -4.51
N ASN A 126 -7.89 33.06 -3.60
CA ASN A 126 -8.41 34.28 -3.00
C ASN A 126 -8.45 35.36 -4.10
N ASP A 127 -9.42 35.23 -5.00
CA ASP A 127 -9.84 36.27 -5.91
C ASP A 127 -11.08 36.94 -5.31
N ALA A 128 -10.85 37.74 -4.28
CA ALA A 128 -11.81 38.70 -3.75
C ALA A 128 -11.08 39.66 -2.81
N SER A 129 -10.73 40.83 -3.34
CA SER A 129 -10.35 42.07 -2.65
C SER A 129 -10.12 41.95 -1.15
N LEU A 130 -8.86 41.86 -0.73
CA LEU A 130 -8.47 42.24 0.61
C LEU A 130 -8.73 43.75 0.74
N PRO A 131 -9.66 44.24 1.59
CA PRO A 131 -9.59 45.63 1.98
C PRO A 131 -8.26 45.78 2.72
N ALA A 132 -7.38 46.62 2.17
CA ALA A 132 -6.15 46.99 2.85
C ALA A 132 -6.52 47.39 4.27
N LEU A 133 -5.97 46.68 5.25
CA LEU A 133 -5.96 47.12 6.64
C LEU A 133 -5.03 48.33 6.69
N ALA A 134 -5.52 49.45 6.15
CA ALA A 134 -4.97 50.76 6.35
C ALA A 134 -5.18 51.03 7.83
N THR A 135 -4.18 50.63 8.61
CA THR A 135 -3.96 51.12 9.96
C THR A 135 -4.22 52.62 9.92
N THR A 136 -5.34 53.00 10.51
CA THR A 136 -5.70 54.36 10.82
C THR A 136 -4.68 54.86 11.84
N PHE A 137 -3.50 55.23 11.36
CA PHE A 137 -2.62 56.14 12.07
C PHE A 137 -3.39 57.44 12.14
N ALA A 138 -4.13 57.58 13.24
CA ALA A 138 -4.80 58.79 13.63
C ALA A 138 -3.79 59.93 13.55
N SER A 139 -3.85 60.68 12.44
CA SER A 139 -3.41 62.05 12.38
C SER A 139 -4.40 62.86 13.22
N GLY A 140 -4.29 62.71 14.54
CA GLY A 140 -4.81 63.65 15.52
C GLY A 140 -3.70 64.65 15.79
N ALA A 141 -3.88 65.85 15.25
CA ALA A 141 -3.01 66.98 15.51
C ALA A 141 -2.90 67.24 17.03
N ALA A 142 -1.66 67.54 17.43
CA ALA A 142 -1.27 68.41 18.55
C ALA A 142 -2.22 68.51 19.75
N ASP A 143 -1.86 67.85 20.85
CA ASP A 143 -1.64 68.58 22.12
C ASP A 143 -0.75 67.74 23.06
N GLY A 144 -0.05 68.42 23.96
CA GLY A 144 1.19 67.96 24.57
C GLY A 144 1.08 66.95 25.72
N THR A 145 2.23 66.81 26.39
CA THR A 145 2.51 66.06 27.64
C THR A 145 2.73 64.54 27.55
N ALA A 146 3.99 64.20 27.31
CA ALA A 146 4.88 63.47 28.23
C ALA A 146 4.44 62.11 28.83
N LEU A 147 5.48 61.25 28.95
CA LEU A 147 5.68 60.23 29.99
C LEU A 147 5.57 58.74 29.58
N MET A 148 6.76 58.21 29.25
CA MET A 148 7.32 56.94 29.75
C MET A 148 6.89 55.61 29.10
N SER A 149 7.81 55.04 28.32
CA SER A 149 7.84 53.62 27.92
C SER A 149 8.08 52.70 29.13
N PRO A 150 7.32 51.61 29.31
CA PRO A 150 7.65 50.57 30.29
C PRO A 150 8.60 49.54 29.67
N THR A 151 9.86 49.57 30.13
CA THR A 151 10.81 48.47 30.06
C THR A 151 10.29 47.27 30.86
N THR A 152 10.31 46.07 30.27
CA THR A 152 10.36 44.81 31.03
C THR A 152 11.52 43.95 30.53
N PRO A 153 12.46 43.56 31.41
CA PRO A 153 13.73 42.92 31.04
C PRO A 153 13.58 41.40 30.88
N PHE A 154 14.18 40.84 29.82
CA PHE A 154 14.41 39.41 29.71
C PHE A 154 15.71 39.09 30.46
N SER A 155 15.58 38.45 31.63
CA SER A 155 16.71 38.09 32.50
C SER A 155 17.67 37.12 31.79
N GLN A 156 18.95 37.50 31.77
CA GLN A 156 20.08 36.60 31.56
C GLN A 156 20.04 35.45 32.58
N THR A 157 20.20 34.21 32.11
CA THR A 157 20.88 33.19 32.92
C THR A 157 21.98 32.57 32.07
N THR A 158 23.20 32.85 32.50
CA THR A 158 24.48 32.48 31.92
C THR A 158 24.82 31.03 32.27
N LEU A 159 25.34 30.29 31.28
CA LEU A 159 26.15 29.07 31.48
C LEU A 159 27.37 29.37 32.36
N PRO A 160 27.80 28.42 33.19
CA PRO A 160 29.21 28.24 33.47
C PRO A 160 29.69 26.87 32.95
N SER A 161 30.61 26.92 31.99
CA SER A 161 31.53 25.82 31.68
C SER A 161 32.84 26.10 32.43
N ASN A 162 33.18 25.26 33.40
CA ASN A 162 34.52 25.19 33.99
C ASN A 162 34.68 23.85 34.73
N GLN A 163 35.25 22.85 34.05
CA GLN A 163 36.61 22.36 34.29
C GLN A 163 36.83 21.11 33.44
#